data_AF-A0A3D1S4P9-F1
#
_entry.id   AF-A0A3D1S4P9-F1
#
_cell.length_a   1.000
_cell.length_b   1.000
_cell.length_c   1.000
_cell.angle_alpha   90.00
_cell.angle_beta   90.00
_cell.angle_gamma   90.00
#
_symmetry.space_group_name_H-M   'P 1'
#
loop_
_entity.id
_entity.type
_entity.pdbx_description
1 polymer ?
#
loop_
_entity_poly.entity_id
_entity_poly.type
_entity_poly.pdbx_seq_one_letter_code
_entity_poly.pdbx_strand_id
1 'polypeptide(L)' 'GGEIQLTDAISSLMHVEQVDAYYMKGKSHDCGSKLGYMKANVEFALRHPELGEEFKQFLASMNG' A
#
# COMPACT_ATOMS: atom_id res chain seq x y z
N GLY A 1 -21.35 13.69 9.59
CA GLY A 1 -20.78 14.62 8.60
C GLY A 1 -20.57 15.95 9.26
N GLY A 2 -19.32 16.25 9.61
CA GLY A 2 -18.91 17.48 10.32
C GLY A 2 -17.40 17.55 10.52
N GLU A 3 -16.67 16.67 9.85
CA GLU A 3 -15.22 16.68 9.86
C GLU A 3 -14.73 17.67 8.82
N ILE A 4 -13.86 18.57 9.24
CA ILE A 4 -13.13 19.46 8.35
C ILE A 4 -12.13 18.59 7.57
N GLN A 5 -12.22 18.60 6.23
CA GLN A 5 -11.41 17.74 5.38
C GLN A 5 -10.11 18.43 4.97
N LEU A 6 -9.02 17.67 4.99
CA LEU A 6 -7.73 18.14 4.47
C LEU A 6 -7.80 18.47 2.97
N THR A 7 -8.62 17.75 2.20
CA THR A 7 -8.79 17.97 0.76
C THR A 7 -9.35 19.35 0.43
N ASP A 8 -10.26 19.86 1.28
CA ASP A 8 -10.87 21.17 1.09
C ASP A 8 -9.83 22.28 1.35
N ALA A 9 -8.95 22.07 2.34
CA ALA A 9 -7.83 22.96 2.61
C ALA A 9 -6.81 22.96 1.46
N ILE A 10 -6.44 21.79 0.92
CA ILE A 10 -5.56 21.68 -0.24
C ILE A 10 -6.18 22.38 -1.46
N SER A 11 -7.47 22.20 -1.71
CA SER A 11 -8.17 22.90 -2.80
C SER A 11 -8.11 24.42 -2.63
N SER A 12 -8.25 24.92 -1.40
CA SER A 12 -8.13 26.35 -1.12
C SER A 12 -6.70 26.85 -1.35
N LEU A 13 -5.70 26.06 -1.00
CA LEU A 13 -4.28 26.38 -1.17
C LEU A 13 -3.88 26.53 -2.64
N MET A 14 -4.45 25.69 -3.52
CA MET A 14 -4.23 25.73 -4.97
C MET A 14 -4.62 27.06 -5.63
N HIS A 15 -5.43 27.90 -4.97
CA HIS A 15 -5.77 29.25 -5.44
C HIS A 15 -4.74 30.31 -5.07
N VAL A 16 -3.85 30.01 -4.12
CA VAL A 16 -2.87 30.96 -3.56
C VAL A 16 -1.45 30.61 -4.00
N GLU A 17 -1.14 29.31 -4.12
CA GLU A 17 0.17 28.82 -4.53
C GLU A 17 0.09 27.54 -5.38
N GLN A 18 1.18 27.24 -6.07
CA GLN A 18 1.28 26.04 -6.88
C GLN A 18 1.36 24.78 -6.00
N VAL A 19 0.53 23.78 -6.32
CA VAL A 19 0.55 22.45 -5.69
C VAL A 19 0.86 21.42 -6.77
N ASP A 20 1.99 20.73 -6.64
CA ASP A 20 2.42 19.71 -7.59
C ASP A 20 2.07 18.30 -7.12
N ALA A 21 1.63 17.46 -8.05
CA ALA A 21 1.45 16.04 -7.80
C ALA A 21 2.78 15.30 -7.97
N TYR A 22 3.18 14.55 -6.95
CA TYR A 22 4.37 13.71 -7.02
C TYR A 22 4.05 12.30 -7.54
N TYR A 23 4.75 11.87 -8.58
CA TYR A 23 4.67 10.50 -9.09
C TYR A 23 5.53 9.56 -8.22
N MET A 24 4.87 8.86 -7.30
CA MET A 24 5.52 7.89 -6.43
C MET A 24 6.29 6.83 -7.23
N LYS A 25 7.54 6.57 -6.82
CA LYS A 25 8.36 5.48 -7.37
C LYS A 25 8.26 4.25 -6.47
N GLY A 26 8.34 3.07 -7.09
CA GLY A 26 8.13 1.79 -6.41
C GLY A 26 6.67 1.36 -6.43
N LYS A 27 6.25 0.62 -5.41
CA LYS A 27 4.92 0.02 -5.30
C LYS A 27 4.34 0.31 -3.92
N SER A 28 3.09 0.76 -3.87
CA SER A 28 2.34 0.89 -2.63
C SER A 28 1.54 -0.38 -2.35
N HIS A 29 1.25 -0.58 -1.06
CA HIS A 29 0.32 -1.60 -0.60
C HIS A 29 -0.81 -0.91 0.16
N ASP A 30 -2.05 -1.06 -0.31
CA ASP A 30 -3.22 -0.61 0.43
C ASP A 30 -3.52 -1.61 1.56
N CYS A 31 -2.99 -1.34 2.74
CA CYS A 31 -3.28 -2.13 3.94
C CYS A 31 -4.59 -1.73 4.64
N GLY A 32 -5.32 -0.74 4.11
CA GLY A 32 -6.66 -0.37 4.61
C GLY A 32 -7.74 -1.35 4.17
N SER A 33 -7.53 -2.09 3.07
CA SER A 33 -8.41 -3.16 2.63
C SER A 33 -7.93 -4.54 3.09
N LYS A 34 -8.87 -5.42 3.45
CA LYS A 34 -8.55 -6.79 3.91
C LYS A 34 -7.70 -7.57 2.90
N LEU A 35 -8.07 -7.50 1.62
CA LEU A 35 -7.35 -8.19 0.56
C LEU A 35 -5.98 -7.56 0.30
N GLY A 36 -5.87 -6.23 0.33
CA GLY A 36 -4.60 -5.54 0.14
C GLY A 36 -3.61 -5.85 1.26
N TYR A 37 -4.08 -5.91 2.51
CA TYR A 37 -3.29 -6.36 3.65
C TYR A 37 -2.78 -7.81 3.48
N MET A 38 -3.63 -8.75 3.07
CA MET A 38 -3.21 -10.14 2.84
C MET A 38 -2.15 -10.24 1.73
N LYS A 39 -2.33 -9.51 0.62
CA LYS A 39 -1.36 -9.47 -0.48
C LYS A 39 -0.01 -8.89 -0.04
N ALA A 40 -0.02 -7.83 0.76
CA ALA A 40 1.19 -7.24 1.31
C ALA A 40 1.95 -8.29 2.14
N ASN A 41 1.27 -8.96 3.08
CA ASN A 41 1.90 -9.99 3.91
C ASN A 41 2.57 -11.09 3.08
N VAL A 42 1.89 -11.62 2.05
CA VAL A 42 2.48 -12.63 1.17
C VAL A 42 3.72 -12.11 0.45
N GLU A 43 3.67 -10.89 -0.11
CA GLU A 43 4.80 -10.31 -0.85
C GLU A 43 6.02 -10.05 0.06
N PHE A 44 5.79 -9.59 1.30
CA PHE A 44 6.86 -9.39 2.28
C PHE A 44 7.41 -10.71 2.85
N ALA A 45 6.55 -11.69 3.12
CA ALA A 45 6.96 -13.02 3.59
C ALA A 45 7.89 -13.71 2.57
N LEU A 46 7.55 -13.65 1.28
CA LEU A 46 8.37 -14.21 0.21
C LEU A 46 9.74 -13.54 0.05
N ARG A 47 9.93 -12.31 0.56
CA ARG A 47 11.21 -11.59 0.57
C ARG A 47 11.98 -11.75 1.88
N HIS A 48 11.41 -12.41 2.88
CA HIS A 48 12.02 -12.50 4.20
C HIS A 48 13.27 -13.40 4.15
N PRO A 49 14.43 -12.97 4.67
CA PRO A 49 15.68 -13.71 4.54
C PRO A 49 15.66 -15.10 5.18
N GLU A 50 14.91 -15.27 6.27
CA GLU A 50 14.84 -16.54 7.00
C GLU A 50 13.60 -17.38 6.65
N LEU A 51 12.52 -16.74 6.19
CA LEU A 51 11.21 -17.38 6.04
C LEU A 51 10.78 -17.53 4.59
N GLY A 52 11.40 -16.78 3.67
CA GLY A 52 10.94 -16.68 2.29
C GLY A 52 10.92 -18.01 1.56
N GLU A 53 11.96 -18.83 1.73
CA GLU A 53 12.02 -20.12 1.05
C GLU A 53 11.06 -21.17 1.61
N GLU A 54 10.93 -21.27 2.94
CA GLU A 54 9.95 -22.16 3.56
C GLU A 54 8.51 -21.73 3.18
N PHE A 55 8.23 -20.43 3.22
CA PHE A 55 6.93 -19.89 2.86
C PHE A 55 6.60 -20.10 1.38
N LYS A 56 7.58 -19.97 0.49
CA LYS A 56 7.42 -20.24 -0.95
C LYS A 56 7.11 -21.70 -1.22
N GLN A 57 7.77 -22.63 -0.52
CA GLN A 57 7.48 -24.06 -0.61
C GLN A 57 6.06 -24.38 -0.11
N PHE A 58 5.63 -23.76 0.98
CA PHE A 58 4.27 -23.88 1.49
C PHE A 58 3.22 -23.40 0.46
N LEU A 59 3.42 -22.24 -0.17
CA LEU A 59 2.49 -21.76 -1.20
C LEU A 59 2.44 -22.70 -2.42
N ALA A 60 3.57 -23.29 -2.81
CA ALA A 60 3.61 -24.24 -3.92
C ALA A 60 2.82 -25.53 -3.63
N SER A 61 2.79 -25.99 -2.37
CA SER A 61 2.03 -27.18 -1.98
C SER A 61 0.52 -26.96 -1.94
N MET A 62 0.06 -25.70 -1.87
CA MET A 62 -1.36 -25.34 -1.89
C MET A 62 -1.98 -25.32 -3.29
N ASN A 63 -1.18 -25.33 -4.36
CA ASN A 63 -1.66 -25.30 -5.75
C ASN A 63 -1.86 -26.71 -6.35
N GLY A 64 -2.19 -27.69 -5.52
CA GLY A 64 -2.53 -29.06 -5.91
C GLY A 64 -3.96 -29.22 -6.41
#